data_AF-A0A519J1F4-F1
#
_entry.id   AF-A0A519J1F4-F1
#
_cell.length_a   1.000
_cell.length_b   1.000
_cell.length_c   1.000
_cell.angle_alpha   90.00
_cell.angle_beta   90.00
_cell.angle_gamma   90.00
#
_symmetry.space_group_name_H-M   'P 1'
#
loop_
_entity.id
_entity.type
_entity.pdbx_description
1 polymer ?
#
loop_
_entity_poly.entity_id
_entity_poly.type
_entity_poly.pdbx_seq_one_letter_code
_entity_poly.pdbx_strand_id
1 'polypeptide(L)'
;MPLRLTPAATGKIYTTAADPGRSYPEFPALPGRLAVGVPVAPSPWAKPLCCFHNVSNHLEASQGGIVFGWALWTWPGVNIEAIHHAVWRSTDGALVDITPPPLQVASVTFIEDQDALFDVNDVLADAKPTMTHWMTSSLAAQAYRAAYEDYNYLDRTTGEYLKKHGERWHRAGEQRSAARAALILELAGACASGDMCFCRSQQTFANCCGPNFTA
;
A
#
# COMPACT_ATOMS: atom_id res chain seq x y z
N MET A 1 -10.76 30.94 38.00
CA MET A 1 -11.90 30.00 37.85
C MET A 1 -11.37 28.66 37.40
N PRO A 2 -11.46 27.58 38.18
CA PRO A 2 -11.06 26.27 37.72
C PRO A 2 -12.18 25.69 36.83
N LEU A 3 -11.83 25.23 35.63
CA LEU A 3 -12.75 24.55 34.73
C LEU A 3 -13.09 23.18 35.33
N ARG A 4 -14.37 22.97 35.68
CA ARG A 4 -14.90 21.66 36.05
C ARG A 4 -15.02 20.81 34.79
N LEU A 5 -14.37 19.65 34.78
CA LEU A 5 -14.67 18.57 33.84
C LEU A 5 -16.00 17.94 34.24
N THR A 6 -16.97 17.92 33.33
CA THR A 6 -18.14 17.04 33.44
C THR A 6 -17.93 15.83 32.52
N PRO A 7 -18.31 14.61 32.93
CA PRO A 7 -18.20 13.44 32.07
C PRO A 7 -19.36 13.42 31.10
N ALA A 8 -19.08 13.63 29.81
CA ALA A 8 -20.06 13.42 28.75
C ALA A 8 -20.00 11.96 28.28
N ALA A 9 -21.02 11.22 28.73
CA ALA A 9 -21.77 10.17 28.04
C ALA A 9 -21.14 9.54 26.77
N THR A 10 -20.92 8.22 26.87
CA THR A 10 -21.16 7.21 25.83
C THR A 10 -20.69 7.52 24.41
N GLY A 11 -19.58 6.90 24.02
CA GLY A 11 -19.41 6.28 22.71
C GLY A 11 -19.78 7.14 21.50
N LYS A 12 -19.01 8.21 21.24
CA LYS A 12 -18.88 8.70 19.86
C LYS A 12 -17.72 7.96 19.21
N ILE A 13 -18.06 6.96 18.41
CA ILE A 13 -17.22 6.53 17.30
C ILE A 13 -16.96 7.80 16.48
N TYR A 14 -15.72 8.28 16.47
CA TYR A 14 -15.29 9.27 15.50
C TYR A 14 -15.23 8.56 14.15
N THR A 15 -16.38 8.39 13.50
CA THR A 15 -16.39 8.28 12.05
C THR A 15 -15.96 9.66 11.56
N THR A 16 -14.69 9.82 11.20
CA THR A 16 -14.38 10.80 10.17
C THR A 16 -15.21 10.34 8.98
N ALA A 17 -16.34 11.01 8.77
CA ALA A 17 -17.15 10.80 7.59
C ALA A 17 -16.19 10.87 6.40
N ALA A 18 -16.17 9.81 5.58
CA ALA A 18 -15.64 9.94 4.23
C ALA A 18 -16.24 11.22 3.65
N ASP A 19 -15.40 12.12 3.16
CA ASP A 19 -15.83 13.38 2.56
C ASP A 19 -16.87 13.04 1.47
N PRO A 20 -18.14 13.46 1.59
CA PRO A 20 -19.24 12.96 0.76
C PRO A 20 -19.10 13.28 -0.74
N GLY A 21 -18.07 14.02 -1.14
CA GLY A 21 -17.67 14.23 -2.55
C GLY A 21 -16.49 13.37 -3.04
N ARG A 22 -15.87 12.53 -2.21
CA ARG A 22 -14.67 11.76 -2.55
C ARG A 22 -15.04 10.33 -2.94
N SER A 23 -14.88 9.98 -4.22
CA SER A 23 -14.96 8.59 -4.67
C SER A 23 -13.62 7.89 -4.47
N TYR A 24 -13.65 6.72 -3.84
CA TYR A 24 -12.51 5.81 -3.77
C TYR A 24 -12.58 4.82 -4.93
N PRO A 25 -11.45 4.49 -5.57
CA PRO A 25 -11.46 3.51 -6.63
C PRO A 25 -11.77 2.13 -6.03
N GLU A 26 -12.73 1.41 -6.62
CA GLU A 26 -13.07 0.05 -6.22
C GLU A 26 -11.92 -0.91 -6.54
N PHE A 27 -11.71 -1.93 -5.70
CA PHE A 27 -10.71 -2.97 -5.97
C PHE A 27 -11.02 -3.66 -7.31
N PRO A 28 -10.02 -3.90 -8.18
CA PRO A 28 -10.32 -4.17 -9.57
C PRO A 28 -10.91 -5.57 -9.69
N ALA A 29 -12.17 -5.65 -10.12
CA ALA A 29 -12.69 -6.88 -10.69
C ALA A 29 -12.06 -7.03 -12.07
N LEU A 30 -11.02 -7.87 -12.17
CA LEU A 30 -10.34 -8.19 -13.44
C LEU A 30 -10.75 -9.60 -13.91
N PRO A 31 -12.01 -9.80 -14.35
CA PRO A 31 -12.50 -11.11 -14.73
C PRO A 31 -11.67 -11.71 -15.86
N GLY A 32 -11.25 -12.96 -15.68
CA GLY A 32 -10.45 -13.69 -16.68
C GLY A 32 -8.98 -13.29 -16.74
N ARG A 33 -8.48 -12.41 -15.85
CA ARG A 33 -7.05 -12.15 -15.70
C ARG A 33 -6.45 -13.07 -14.63
N LEU A 34 -5.28 -13.63 -14.90
CA LEU A 34 -4.58 -14.53 -13.99
C LEU A 34 -3.60 -13.74 -13.12
N ALA A 35 -3.64 -13.97 -11.81
CA ALA A 35 -2.58 -13.53 -10.91
C ALA A 35 -1.41 -14.50 -11.00
N VAL A 36 -0.22 -13.98 -11.30
CA VAL A 36 1.01 -14.77 -11.45
C VAL A 36 2.09 -14.28 -10.49
N GLY A 37 2.91 -15.19 -9.99
CA GLY A 37 4.10 -14.84 -9.22
C GLY A 37 5.20 -14.35 -10.17
N VAL A 38 5.60 -13.09 -10.04
CA VAL A 38 6.69 -12.50 -10.82
C VAL A 38 7.93 -12.42 -9.95
N PRO A 39 9.07 -13.03 -10.34
CA PRO A 39 10.31 -12.93 -9.59
C PRO A 39 10.80 -11.48 -9.54
N VAL A 40 11.31 -11.08 -8.39
CA VAL A 40 11.89 -9.74 -8.18
C VAL A 40 13.40 -9.85 -8.33
N ALA A 41 13.94 -9.21 -9.36
CA ALA A 41 15.37 -9.17 -9.66
C ALA A 41 15.77 -7.73 -9.99
N PRO A 42 15.96 -6.88 -8.96
CA PRO A 42 16.19 -5.46 -9.17
C PRO A 42 17.47 -5.19 -9.97
N SER A 43 17.39 -4.29 -10.94
CA SER A 43 18.59 -3.81 -11.63
C SER A 43 19.39 -2.88 -10.71
N PRO A 44 20.74 -2.85 -10.77
CA PRO A 44 21.56 -2.04 -9.85
C PRO A 44 21.27 -0.54 -9.87
N TRP A 45 20.78 -0.03 -11.00
CA TRP A 45 20.46 1.38 -11.23
C TRP A 45 18.97 1.69 -11.04
N ALA A 46 18.13 0.67 -10.86
CA ALA A 46 16.69 0.84 -10.72
C ALA A 46 16.37 1.53 -9.39
N LYS A 47 15.35 2.39 -9.41
CA LYS A 47 14.94 3.18 -8.24
C LYS A 47 13.65 2.62 -7.65
N PRO A 48 13.52 2.54 -6.31
CA PRO A 48 12.24 2.25 -5.68
C PRO A 48 11.15 3.22 -6.16
N LEU A 49 9.91 2.74 -6.28
CA LEU A 49 8.74 3.53 -6.70
C LEU A 49 8.80 4.09 -8.13
N CYS A 50 9.80 3.72 -8.94
CA CYS A 50 9.94 4.20 -10.32
C CYS A 50 9.71 3.10 -11.36
N CYS A 51 8.77 2.18 -11.14
CA CYS A 51 8.64 0.95 -11.94
C CYS A 51 8.48 1.18 -13.45
N PHE A 52 7.66 2.15 -13.87
CA PHE A 52 7.48 2.51 -15.28
C PHE A 52 8.80 2.96 -15.94
N HIS A 53 9.50 3.89 -15.28
CA HIS A 53 10.78 4.42 -15.75
C HIS A 53 11.90 3.38 -15.69
N ASN A 54 11.89 2.51 -14.67
CA ASN A 54 12.85 1.42 -14.57
C ASN A 54 12.72 0.49 -15.78
N VAL A 55 11.51 0.06 -16.13
CA VAL A 55 11.33 -0.81 -17.30
C VAL A 55 11.63 -0.06 -18.60
N SER A 56 11.18 1.19 -18.73
CA SER A 56 11.49 2.02 -19.91
C SER A 56 13.00 2.13 -20.15
N ASN A 57 13.77 2.49 -19.12
CA ASN A 57 15.22 2.63 -19.22
C ASN A 57 15.90 1.27 -19.49
N HIS A 58 15.34 0.17 -18.97
CA HIS A 58 15.89 -1.16 -19.19
C HIS A 58 15.83 -1.55 -20.68
N LEU A 59 14.77 -1.12 -21.38
CA LEU A 59 14.57 -1.37 -22.80
C LEU A 59 15.53 -0.60 -23.71
N GLU A 60 16.27 0.39 -23.20
CA GLU A 60 17.33 1.07 -23.97
C GLU A 60 18.54 0.16 -24.20
N ALA A 61 18.80 -0.77 -23.27
CA ALA A 61 19.96 -1.66 -23.30
C ALA A 61 19.60 -3.14 -23.47
N SER A 62 18.33 -3.51 -23.32
CA SER A 62 17.86 -4.91 -23.35
C SER A 62 16.63 -5.04 -24.24
N GLN A 63 16.53 -6.17 -24.96
CA GLN A 63 15.34 -6.49 -25.73
C GLN A 63 14.19 -6.94 -24.82
N GLY A 64 12.96 -6.95 -25.34
CA GLY A 64 11.77 -7.37 -24.61
C GLY A 64 10.66 -6.34 -24.70
N GLY A 65 9.84 -6.25 -23.66
CA GLY A 65 8.75 -5.27 -23.59
C GLY A 65 8.40 -4.86 -22.17
N ILE A 66 7.65 -3.78 -22.07
CA ILE A 66 7.02 -3.33 -20.83
C ILE A 66 5.63 -3.98 -20.72
N VAL A 67 5.32 -4.50 -19.53
CA VAL A 67 4.00 -5.04 -19.21
C VAL A 67 3.42 -4.26 -18.05
N PHE A 68 2.27 -3.64 -18.27
CA PHE A 68 1.54 -2.89 -17.26
C PHE A 68 0.51 -3.78 -16.55
N GLY A 69 0.22 -3.43 -15.31
CA GLY A 69 -0.75 -4.16 -14.51
C GLY A 69 -0.74 -3.73 -13.05
N TRP A 70 -1.04 -4.69 -12.19
CA TRP A 70 -1.25 -4.47 -10.77
C TRP A 70 -0.36 -5.38 -9.93
N ALA A 71 0.53 -4.78 -9.14
CA ALA A 71 1.25 -5.49 -8.09
C ALA A 71 0.35 -5.60 -6.85
N LEU A 72 0.13 -6.82 -6.36
CA LEU A 72 -0.69 -7.06 -5.18
C LEU A 72 0.17 -7.12 -3.92
N TRP A 73 -0.18 -6.29 -2.94
CA TRP A 73 0.41 -6.28 -1.61
C TRP A 73 -0.66 -6.61 -0.58
N THR A 74 -0.32 -7.42 0.41
CA THR A 74 -1.27 -7.82 1.45
C THR A 74 -0.74 -7.43 2.82
N TRP A 75 -1.58 -6.82 3.64
CA TRP A 75 -1.46 -6.88 5.08
C TRP A 75 -2.48 -7.89 5.58
N PRO A 76 -2.03 -9.09 5.99
CA PRO A 76 -2.94 -10.19 6.34
C PRO A 76 -4.00 -9.79 7.36
N GLY A 77 -5.28 -10.01 7.01
CA GLY A 77 -6.43 -9.66 7.85
C GLY A 77 -6.78 -8.17 7.90
N VAL A 78 -5.97 -7.28 7.29
CA VAL A 78 -6.20 -5.84 7.27
C VAL A 78 -6.64 -5.35 5.91
N ASN A 79 -5.79 -5.48 4.88
CA ASN A 79 -6.12 -5.03 3.54
C ASN A 79 -5.33 -5.77 2.44
N ILE A 80 -5.81 -5.62 1.22
CA ILE A 80 -5.13 -5.98 -0.03
C ILE A 80 -5.04 -4.72 -0.86
N GLU A 81 -3.86 -4.41 -1.37
CA GLU A 81 -3.59 -3.27 -2.24
C GLU A 81 -3.21 -3.76 -3.63
N ALA A 82 -3.81 -3.16 -4.66
CA ALA A 82 -3.41 -3.30 -6.04
C ALA A 82 -2.74 -1.98 -6.47
N ILE A 83 -1.42 -2.02 -6.64
CA ILE A 83 -0.60 -0.86 -7.00
C ILE A 83 -0.33 -0.91 -8.51
N HIS A 84 -0.60 0.20 -9.21
CA HIS A 84 -0.31 0.30 -10.65
C HIS A 84 1.20 0.13 -10.87
N HIS A 85 1.57 -0.87 -11.67
CA HIS A 85 2.94 -1.34 -11.73
C HIS A 85 3.35 -1.73 -13.14
N ALA A 86 4.66 -1.68 -13.39
CA ALA A 86 5.26 -2.18 -14.61
C ALA A 86 6.33 -3.23 -14.30
N VAL A 87 6.31 -4.32 -15.07
CA VAL A 87 7.33 -5.36 -15.06
C VAL A 87 7.94 -5.51 -16.45
N TRP A 88 9.17 -6.02 -16.53
CA TRP A 88 9.81 -6.31 -17.81
C TRP A 88 9.39 -7.70 -18.28
N ARG A 89 9.06 -7.83 -19.57
CA ARG A 89 8.90 -9.10 -20.26
C ARG A 89 10.12 -9.34 -21.15
N SER A 90 10.87 -10.40 -20.88
CA SER A 90 12.01 -10.81 -21.71
C SER A 90 11.57 -11.37 -23.06
N THR A 91 12.53 -11.57 -23.97
CA THR A 91 12.28 -12.07 -25.34
C THR A 91 11.76 -13.51 -25.38
N ASP A 92 12.00 -14.31 -24.35
CA ASP A 92 11.43 -15.65 -24.15
C ASP A 92 10.05 -15.63 -23.48
N GLY A 93 9.52 -14.44 -23.16
CA GLY A 93 8.20 -14.23 -22.59
C GLY A 93 8.12 -14.27 -21.06
N ALA A 94 9.24 -14.47 -20.35
CA ALA A 94 9.24 -14.45 -18.89
C ALA A 94 9.00 -13.03 -18.34
N LEU A 95 8.30 -12.94 -17.21
CA LEU A 95 8.09 -11.67 -16.50
C LEU A 95 9.09 -11.55 -15.36
N VAL A 96 9.68 -10.36 -15.20
CA VAL A 96 10.60 -10.03 -14.11
C VAL A 96 10.30 -8.62 -13.60
N ASP A 97 10.14 -8.49 -12.29
CA ASP A 97 10.09 -7.19 -11.65
C ASP A 97 11.52 -6.71 -11.36
N ILE A 98 11.96 -5.74 -12.15
CA ILE A 98 13.30 -5.16 -12.03
C ILE A 98 13.34 -3.95 -11.09
N THR A 99 12.21 -3.63 -10.44
CA THR A 99 12.11 -2.52 -9.49
C THR A 99 12.48 -2.99 -8.08
N PRO A 100 13.36 -2.27 -7.35
CA PRO A 100 13.61 -2.58 -5.95
C PRO A 100 12.32 -2.46 -5.13
N PRO A 101 11.87 -3.53 -4.46
CA PRO A 101 10.67 -3.49 -3.66
C PRO A 101 10.92 -2.72 -2.35
N PRO A 102 9.87 -2.14 -1.72
CA PRO A 102 10.00 -1.47 -0.42
C PRO A 102 10.37 -2.45 0.71
N LEU A 103 10.09 -3.74 0.53
CA LEU A 103 10.45 -4.84 1.43
C LEU A 103 11.15 -5.92 0.60
N GLN A 104 12.21 -6.54 1.15
CA GLN A 104 12.88 -7.65 0.45
C GLN A 104 11.91 -8.82 0.28
N VAL A 105 11.48 -9.04 -0.96
CA VAL A 105 10.62 -10.15 -1.37
C VAL A 105 11.22 -10.82 -2.59
N ALA A 106 11.12 -12.15 -2.67
CA ALA A 106 11.64 -12.91 -3.82
C ALA A 106 10.71 -12.83 -5.05
N SER A 107 9.43 -12.56 -4.82
CA SER A 107 8.42 -12.44 -5.88
C SER A 107 7.29 -11.52 -5.47
N VAL A 108 6.69 -10.84 -6.44
CA VAL A 108 5.44 -10.08 -6.29
C VAL A 108 4.31 -10.83 -6.99
N THR A 109 3.10 -10.78 -6.43
CA THR A 109 1.91 -11.26 -7.15
C THR A 109 1.47 -10.16 -8.11
N PHE A 110 1.38 -10.47 -9.40
CA PHE A 110 1.10 -9.50 -10.44
C PHE A 110 -0.10 -9.93 -11.29
N ILE A 111 -0.94 -8.97 -11.64
CA ILE A 111 -2.03 -9.15 -12.61
C ILE A 111 -1.77 -8.22 -13.79
N GLU A 112 -1.49 -8.77 -14.96
CA GLU A 112 -1.37 -8.00 -16.20
C GLU A 112 -2.72 -7.37 -16.58
N ASP A 113 -2.67 -6.10 -16.96
CA ASP A 113 -3.84 -5.33 -17.35
C ASP A 113 -3.50 -4.42 -18.54
N GLN A 114 -4.01 -4.78 -19.71
CA GLN A 114 -3.79 -4.06 -20.96
C GLN A 114 -4.50 -2.70 -20.99
N ASP A 115 -5.47 -2.48 -20.11
CA ASP A 115 -6.18 -1.21 -19.94
C ASP A 115 -5.46 -0.31 -18.91
N ALA A 116 -4.46 -0.86 -18.20
CA ALA A 116 -3.60 -0.16 -17.25
C ALA A 116 -2.41 0.56 -17.89
N LEU A 117 -2.60 1.16 -19.08
CA LEU A 117 -1.52 1.84 -19.79
C LEU A 117 -0.98 3.06 -19.02
N PHE A 118 0.34 3.27 -19.12
CA PHE A 118 1.05 4.44 -18.61
C PHE A 118 1.96 4.98 -19.72
N ASP A 119 1.88 6.29 -20.00
CA ASP A 119 2.80 6.94 -20.94
C ASP A 119 4.05 7.41 -20.21
N VAL A 120 5.16 6.72 -20.44
CA VAL A 120 6.46 7.02 -19.82
C VAL A 120 7.10 8.32 -20.30
N ASN A 121 6.62 8.89 -21.41
CA ASN A 121 7.16 10.13 -21.99
C ASN A 121 6.33 11.36 -21.64
N ASP A 122 5.08 11.17 -21.18
CA ASP A 122 4.25 12.27 -20.73
C ASP A 122 4.60 12.64 -19.28
N VAL A 123 5.20 13.82 -19.12
CA VAL A 123 5.58 14.36 -17.80
C VAL A 123 4.38 14.67 -16.90
N LEU A 124 3.16 14.67 -17.46
CA LEU A 124 1.90 14.82 -16.74
C LEU A 124 1.16 13.48 -16.57
N ALA A 125 1.70 12.36 -17.07
CA ALA A 125 1.07 11.07 -16.89
C ALA A 125 1.08 10.67 -15.40
N ASP A 126 -0.11 10.55 -14.85
CA ASP A 126 -0.32 10.04 -13.51
C ASP A 126 -0.49 8.52 -13.55
N ALA A 127 0.18 7.83 -12.61
CA ALA A 127 -0.12 6.44 -12.34
C ALA A 127 -1.59 6.30 -11.92
N LYS A 128 -2.22 5.20 -12.32
CA LYS A 128 -3.56 4.88 -11.83
C LYS A 128 -3.51 4.73 -10.30
N PRO A 129 -4.54 5.22 -9.58
CA PRO A 129 -4.51 5.21 -8.13
C PRO A 129 -4.46 3.78 -7.58
N THR A 130 -3.72 3.59 -6.49
CA THR A 130 -3.76 2.35 -5.72
C THR A 130 -5.19 2.05 -5.31
N MET A 131 -5.63 0.82 -5.58
CA MET A 131 -6.92 0.32 -5.13
C MET A 131 -6.73 -0.54 -3.89
N THR A 132 -7.60 -0.37 -2.89
CA THR A 132 -7.46 -1.05 -1.60
C THR A 132 -8.76 -1.74 -1.21
N HIS A 133 -8.69 -3.04 -0.94
CA HIS A 133 -9.78 -3.79 -0.33
C HIS A 133 -9.49 -3.98 1.16
N TRP A 134 -10.38 -3.51 2.03
CA TRP A 134 -10.26 -3.59 3.48
C TRP A 134 -10.99 -4.81 4.03
N MET A 135 -10.33 -5.59 4.89
CA MET A 135 -10.83 -6.86 5.41
C MET A 135 -11.26 -6.81 6.88
N THR A 136 -10.94 -5.73 7.60
CA THR A 136 -11.34 -5.53 9.00
C THR A 136 -12.08 -4.21 9.19
N SER A 137 -13.00 -4.21 10.15
CA SER A 137 -13.88 -3.08 10.48
C SER A 137 -13.74 -2.62 11.93
N SER A 138 -12.66 -2.98 12.62
CA SER A 138 -12.42 -2.46 13.98
C SER A 138 -12.27 -0.94 13.97
N LEU A 139 -12.40 -0.31 15.16
CA LEU A 139 -12.29 1.14 15.24
C LEU A 139 -10.88 1.62 14.84
N ALA A 140 -9.82 0.91 15.27
CA ALA A 140 -8.46 1.24 14.85
C ALA A 140 -8.27 1.07 13.34
N ALA A 141 -8.90 0.05 12.74
CA ALA A 141 -8.85 -0.17 11.30
C ALA A 141 -9.57 0.93 10.51
N GLN A 142 -10.74 1.37 10.97
CA GLN A 142 -11.46 2.49 10.38
C GLN A 142 -10.65 3.79 10.46
N ALA A 143 -10.01 4.05 11.60
CA ALA A 143 -9.13 5.22 11.78
C ALA A 143 -7.91 5.16 10.84
N TYR A 144 -7.27 4.00 10.73
CA TYR A 144 -6.15 3.81 9.82
C TYR A 144 -6.57 3.97 8.35
N ARG A 145 -7.72 3.38 7.96
CA ARG A 145 -8.29 3.55 6.62
C ARG A 145 -8.49 5.03 6.26
N ALA A 146 -9.13 5.81 7.13
CA ALA A 146 -9.38 7.22 6.88
C ALA A 146 -8.06 8.01 6.72
N ALA A 147 -7.07 7.77 7.59
CA ALA A 147 -5.77 8.43 7.52
C ALA A 147 -4.95 8.00 6.29
N TYR A 148 -5.04 6.73 5.90
CA TYR A 148 -4.41 6.18 4.71
C TYR A 148 -5.00 6.80 3.43
N GLU A 149 -6.33 6.85 3.34
CA GLU A 149 -7.06 7.42 2.23
C GLU A 149 -6.78 8.93 2.06
N ASP A 150 -6.71 9.68 3.17
CA ASP A 150 -6.36 11.10 3.10
C ASP A 150 -4.91 11.32 2.66
N TYR A 151 -3.97 10.56 3.22
CA TYR A 151 -2.58 10.63 2.80
C TYR A 151 -2.41 10.31 1.31
N ASN A 152 -3.02 9.23 0.80
CA ASN A 152 -2.89 8.84 -0.60
C ASN A 152 -3.52 9.86 -1.55
N TYR A 153 -4.64 10.48 -1.16
CA TYR A 153 -5.19 11.59 -1.93
C TYR A 153 -4.21 12.76 -1.97
N LEU A 154 -3.67 13.17 -0.82
CA LEU A 154 -2.73 14.27 -0.77
C LEU A 154 -1.47 13.95 -1.56
N ASP A 155 -0.97 12.73 -1.48
CA ASP A 155 0.19 12.31 -2.26
C ASP A 155 -0.07 12.42 -3.77
N ARG A 156 -1.29 12.13 -4.23
CA ARG A 156 -1.64 12.30 -5.65
C ARG A 156 -1.86 13.75 -6.06
N THR A 157 -2.52 14.56 -5.23
CA THR A 157 -2.95 15.91 -5.63
C THR A 157 -1.98 17.02 -5.25
N THR A 158 -0.98 16.73 -4.41
CA THR A 158 -0.04 17.72 -3.90
C THR A 158 1.23 17.71 -4.74
N GLY A 159 1.56 18.84 -5.36
CA GLY A 159 2.81 18.97 -6.11
C GLY A 159 4.05 18.79 -5.24
N GLU A 160 5.16 18.37 -5.86
CA GLU A 160 6.39 17.94 -5.19
C GLU A 160 6.94 18.94 -4.15
N TYR A 161 6.86 20.24 -4.46
CA TYR A 161 7.25 21.30 -3.53
C TYR A 161 6.48 21.23 -2.20
N LEU A 162 5.17 21.04 -2.27
CA LEU A 162 4.31 20.99 -1.08
C LEU A 162 4.40 19.64 -0.36
N LYS A 163 4.76 18.54 -1.04
CA LYS A 163 5.12 17.29 -0.34
C LYS A 163 6.37 17.48 0.52
N LYS A 164 7.34 18.24 0.02
CA LYS A 164 8.60 18.50 0.74
C LYS A 164 8.44 19.51 1.88
N HIS A 165 7.62 20.55 1.69
CA HIS A 165 7.58 21.72 2.59
C HIS A 165 6.24 21.99 3.26
N GLY A 166 5.15 21.33 2.84
CA GLY A 166 3.80 21.62 3.30
C GLY A 166 3.42 20.86 4.57
N GLU A 167 3.04 21.61 5.62
CA GLU A 167 2.61 21.03 6.91
C GLU A 167 1.45 20.05 6.78
N ARG A 168 0.53 20.28 5.83
CA ARG A 168 -0.64 19.42 5.63
C ARG A 168 -0.25 18.00 5.24
N TRP A 169 0.70 17.85 4.31
CA TRP A 169 1.14 16.54 3.82
C TRP A 169 1.92 15.79 4.91
N HIS A 170 2.82 16.49 5.61
CA HIS A 170 3.58 15.93 6.74
C HIS A 170 2.65 15.46 7.87
N ARG A 171 1.68 16.28 8.27
CA ARG A 171 0.69 15.92 9.29
C ARG A 171 -0.14 14.71 8.89
N ALA A 172 -0.57 14.61 7.63
CA ALA A 172 -1.29 13.45 7.13
C ALA A 172 -0.40 12.17 7.19
N GLY A 173 0.89 12.30 6.88
CA GLY A 173 1.87 11.22 7.01
C GLY A 173 2.05 10.74 8.46
N GLU A 174 2.12 11.67 9.40
CA GLU A 174 2.18 11.37 10.84
C GLU A 174 0.88 10.72 11.33
N GLN A 175 -0.28 11.24 10.94
CA GLN A 175 -1.58 10.67 11.30
C GLN A 175 -1.75 9.26 10.76
N ARG A 176 -1.37 9.01 9.50
CA ARG A 176 -1.36 7.66 8.91
C ARG A 176 -0.47 6.72 9.71
N SER A 177 0.73 7.17 10.09
CA SER A 177 1.70 6.37 10.84
C SER A 177 1.20 6.05 12.26
N ALA A 178 0.63 7.03 12.96
CA ALA A 178 0.06 6.86 14.29
C ALA A 178 -1.16 5.92 14.28
N ALA A 179 -2.08 6.09 13.32
CA ALA A 179 -3.24 5.21 13.18
C ALA A 179 -2.83 3.77 12.83
N ARG A 180 -1.79 3.60 11.98
CA ARG A 180 -1.21 2.29 11.70
C ARG A 180 -0.64 1.63 12.95
N ALA A 181 0.10 2.38 13.77
CA ALA A 181 0.66 1.87 15.02
C ALA A 181 -0.45 1.44 16.00
N ALA A 182 -1.52 2.23 16.12
CA ALA A 182 -2.67 1.87 16.95
C ALA A 182 -3.35 0.58 16.48
N LEU A 183 -3.52 0.39 15.17
CA LEU A 183 -4.05 -0.85 14.62
C LEU A 183 -3.12 -2.05 14.90
N ILE A 184 -1.81 -1.87 14.76
CA ILE A 184 -0.84 -2.93 15.09
C ILE A 184 -0.95 -3.35 16.56
N LEU A 185 -1.10 -2.38 17.48
CA LEU A 185 -1.28 -2.67 18.91
C LEU A 185 -2.60 -3.40 19.19
N GLU A 186 -3.69 -3.02 18.52
CA GLU A 186 -4.97 -3.71 18.63
C GLU A 186 -4.86 -5.18 18.15
N LEU A 187 -4.24 -5.40 16.99
CA LEU A 187 -4.01 -6.74 16.43
C LEU A 187 -3.12 -7.59 17.35
N ALA A 188 -2.06 -7.00 17.90
CA ALA A 188 -1.17 -7.68 18.84
C ALA A 188 -1.90 -8.03 20.15
N GLY A 189 -2.70 -7.10 20.69
CA GLY A 189 -3.47 -7.31 21.92
C GLY A 189 -4.58 -8.37 21.79
N ALA A 190 -5.00 -8.68 20.56
CA ALA A 190 -5.94 -9.76 20.26
C ALA A 190 -5.29 -11.14 20.12
N CYS A 191 -3.95 -11.24 20.10
CA CYS A 191 -3.23 -12.51 19.95
C CYS A 191 -2.72 -13.05 21.30
N ALA A 192 -3.10 -14.26 21.66
CA ALA A 192 -2.43 -15.00 22.73
C ALA A 192 -1.09 -15.58 22.24
N SER A 193 -0.17 -15.88 23.17
CA SER A 193 1.17 -16.40 22.85
C SER A 193 1.17 -17.65 21.94
N GLY A 194 0.18 -18.52 22.09
CA GLY A 194 0.03 -19.75 21.32
C GLY A 194 -0.73 -19.59 20.00
N ASP A 195 -1.37 -18.45 19.75
CA ASP A 195 -2.12 -18.21 18.53
C ASP A 195 -1.18 -18.04 17.34
N MET A 196 -1.67 -18.31 16.13
CA MET A 196 -0.96 -17.90 14.91
C MET A 196 -0.78 -16.38 14.92
N CYS A 197 0.44 -15.92 14.65
CA CYS A 197 0.76 -14.49 14.66
C CYS A 197 -0.13 -13.71 13.68
N PHE A 198 -0.58 -12.49 14.05
CA PHE A 198 -1.43 -11.65 13.19
C PHE A 198 -0.79 -11.30 11.84
N CYS A 199 0.56 -11.32 11.74
CA CYS A 199 1.27 -11.13 10.47
C CYS A 199 1.17 -12.35 9.54
N ARG A 200 0.59 -13.47 10.01
CA ARG A 200 0.39 -14.74 9.31
C ARG A 200 1.66 -15.34 8.69
N SER A 201 2.79 -15.20 9.40
CA SER A 201 4.07 -15.85 9.07
C SER A 201 4.08 -17.39 9.22
N GLN A 202 2.94 -17.99 9.57
CA GLN A 202 2.77 -19.40 9.99
C GLN A 202 3.48 -19.77 11.31
N GLN A 203 4.06 -18.79 12.00
CA GLN A 203 4.60 -18.98 13.35
C GLN A 203 3.60 -18.52 14.41
N THR A 204 3.75 -19.03 15.64
CA THR A 204 2.96 -18.55 16.78
C THR A 204 3.34 -17.11 17.14
N PHE A 205 2.43 -16.37 17.76
CA PHE A 205 2.65 -14.98 18.13
C PHE A 205 3.90 -14.81 18.99
N ALA A 206 4.11 -15.68 19.98
CA ALA A 206 5.29 -15.65 20.86
C ALA A 206 6.62 -15.85 20.11
N ASN A 207 6.61 -16.60 19.01
CA ASN A 207 7.81 -16.88 18.23
C ASN A 207 7.99 -15.94 17.02
N CYS A 208 7.08 -14.96 16.84
CA CYS A 208 7.09 -14.07 15.70
C CYS A 208 7.06 -12.59 16.09
N CYS A 209 5.89 -11.95 16.07
CA CYS A 209 5.80 -10.52 16.37
C CYS A 209 5.75 -10.23 17.87
N GLY A 210 5.34 -11.19 18.70
CA GLY A 210 5.15 -11.06 20.14
C GLY A 210 6.33 -10.44 20.90
N PRO A 211 7.59 -10.82 20.63
CA PRO A 211 8.76 -10.22 21.28
C PRO A 211 8.87 -8.70 21.11
N ASN A 212 8.25 -8.10 20.09
CA ASN A 212 8.23 -6.64 19.91
C ASN A 212 7.23 -5.92 20.83
N PHE A 213 6.39 -6.66 21.56
CA PHE A 213 5.31 -6.14 22.40
C PHE A 213 5.43 -6.55 23.88
N THR A 214 6.41 -7.38 24.23
CA THR A 214 6.72 -7.75 25.61
C THR A 214 7.85 -6.85 26.11
N ALA A 215 7.57 -6.05 27.15
CA ALA A 215 8.59 -5.30 27.89
C ALA A 215 9.37 -6.21 28.84
#